data_AF-A0A7C3HSX9-F1
#
_entry.id   AF-A0A7C3HSX9-F1
#
_cell.length_a   1.000
_cell.length_b   1.000
_cell.length_c   1.000
_cell.angle_alpha   90.00
_cell.angle_beta   90.00
_cell.angle_gamma   90.00
#
_symmetry.space_group_name_H-M   'P 1'
#
loop_
_entity.id
_entity.type
_entity.pdbx_description
1 polymer ?
#
loop_
_entity_poly.entity_id
_entity_poly.type
_entity_poly.pdbx_seq_one_letter_code
_entity_poly.pdbx_strand_id
1 'polypeptide(L)'
;MALTGTEFTVSAPTASADRESKSIWQIRDYIYKASGMYFPEHRRFFLESRCKRRMEALGMQSFEEYYAYLIRPDIRRQELQALLNEVTINETSFFRNRPQFDALKHIFLPEIVERKGSIGFKRLKIWSAG
;
A
#
# COMPACT_ATOMS: atom_id res chain seq x y z
N MET A 1 -37.64 16.84 -41.97
CA MET A 1 -37.40 15.70 -41.08
C MET A 1 -36.05 15.93 -40.43
N ALA A 2 -36.06 16.48 -39.21
CA ALA A 2 -34.92 17.15 -38.58
C ALA A 2 -33.99 16.16 -37.85
N LEU A 3 -32.73 16.60 -37.79
CA LEU A 3 -31.53 16.02 -37.20
C LEU A 3 -31.65 15.84 -35.67
N THR A 4 -31.05 14.79 -35.11
CA THR A 4 -30.37 14.86 -33.80
C THR A 4 -29.16 13.94 -33.83
N GLY A 5 -27.99 14.55 -34.06
CA GLY A 5 -26.71 13.95 -33.75
C GLY A 5 -26.55 13.85 -32.23
N THR A 6 -26.05 12.71 -31.78
CA THR A 6 -25.71 12.46 -30.39
C THR A 6 -24.41 13.21 -30.07
N GLU A 7 -24.53 14.38 -29.44
CA GLU A 7 -23.37 15.12 -28.93
C GLU A 7 -22.75 14.34 -27.77
N PHE A 8 -21.62 13.69 -28.03
CA PHE A 8 -20.68 13.26 -26.99
C PHE A 8 -20.00 14.51 -26.45
N THR A 9 -20.50 15.03 -25.33
CA THR A 9 -19.85 16.10 -24.58
C THR A 9 -18.58 15.54 -23.93
N VAL A 10 -17.42 15.73 -24.59
CA VAL A 10 -16.10 15.60 -23.95
C VAL A 10 -15.99 16.74 -22.95
N SER A 11 -16.20 16.42 -21.67
CA SER A 11 -15.96 17.34 -20.56
C SER A 11 -14.48 17.75 -20.56
N ALA A 12 -14.24 19.06 -20.55
CA ALA A 12 -12.91 19.66 -20.54
C ALA A 12 -12.02 19.10 -19.41
N PRO A 13 -10.69 19.00 -19.60
CA PRO A 13 -9.78 18.62 -18.52
C PRO A 13 -9.91 19.65 -17.41
N THR A 14 -10.48 19.22 -16.29
CA THR A 14 -10.76 20.08 -15.16
C THR A 14 -9.42 20.42 -14.50
N ALA A 15 -9.05 21.69 -14.42
CA ALA A 15 -7.78 22.14 -13.82
C ALA A 15 -7.56 21.64 -12.37
N SER A 16 -8.60 21.15 -11.71
CA SER A 16 -8.53 20.43 -10.43
C SER A 16 -7.80 19.08 -10.55
N ALA A 17 -8.04 18.29 -11.60
CA ALA A 17 -7.43 16.98 -11.80
C ALA A 17 -5.90 17.06 -11.97
N ASP A 18 -5.42 18.11 -12.63
CA ASP A 18 -3.98 18.35 -12.82
C ASP A 18 -3.29 18.74 -11.50
N ARG A 19 -3.96 19.52 -10.65
CA ARG A 19 -3.46 19.92 -9.32
C ARG A 19 -3.44 18.76 -8.33
N GLU A 20 -4.49 17.93 -8.34
CA GLU A 20 -4.55 16.69 -7.55
C GLU A 20 -3.41 15.73 -7.96
N SER A 21 -3.17 15.61 -9.26
CA SER A 21 -2.07 14.81 -9.81
C SER A 21 -0.70 15.32 -9.34
N LYS A 22 -0.49 16.62 -9.24
CA LYS A 22 0.77 17.17 -8.71
C LYS A 22 0.95 16.86 -7.22
N SER A 23 -0.10 17.04 -6.43
CA SER A 23 -0.05 16.86 -4.97
C SER A 23 0.26 15.41 -4.58
N ILE A 24 -0.28 14.42 -5.31
CA ILE A 24 0.01 13.01 -5.03
C ILE A 24 1.49 12.66 -5.28
N TRP A 25 2.12 13.25 -6.30
CA TRP A 25 3.55 13.06 -6.54
C TRP A 25 4.42 13.70 -5.45
N GLN A 26 4.00 14.85 -4.92
CA GLN A 26 4.69 15.47 -3.78
C GLN A 26 4.63 14.59 -2.53
N ILE A 27 3.46 13.97 -2.26
CA ILE A 27 3.30 13.02 -1.16
C ILE A 27 4.20 11.78 -1.38
N ARG A 28 4.23 11.23 -2.60
CA ARG A 28 5.11 10.11 -2.96
C ARG A 28 6.57 10.45 -2.67
N ASP A 29 7.04 11.58 -3.18
CA ASP A 29 8.44 12.00 -3.04
C ASP A 29 8.78 12.27 -1.56
N TYR A 30 7.81 12.77 -0.79
CA TYR A 30 7.95 12.95 0.65
C TYR A 30 8.08 11.61 1.40
N ILE A 31 7.22 10.62 1.08
CA ILE A 31 7.32 9.26 1.62
C ILE A 31 8.66 8.62 1.26
N TYR A 32 9.12 8.78 0.02
CA TYR A 32 10.40 8.26 -0.44
C TYR A 32 11.57 8.86 0.37
N LYS A 33 11.57 10.18 0.57
CA LYS A 33 12.60 10.85 1.39
C LYS A 33 12.60 10.40 2.85
N ALA A 34 11.42 10.09 3.39
CA ALA A 34 11.31 9.77 4.81
C ALA A 34 11.48 8.27 5.14
N SER A 35 11.13 7.38 4.22
CA SER A 35 11.11 5.91 4.46
C SER A 35 11.96 5.10 3.49
N GLY A 36 12.43 5.70 2.39
CA GLY A 36 13.10 4.98 1.30
C GLY A 36 12.16 4.14 0.41
N MET A 37 10.86 4.10 0.70
CA MET A 37 9.90 3.34 -0.10
C MET A 37 9.58 4.06 -1.42
N TYR A 38 9.89 3.39 -2.52
CA TYR A 38 9.59 3.88 -3.86
C TYR A 38 8.26 3.34 -4.38
N PHE A 39 7.34 4.24 -4.74
CA PHE A 39 6.07 3.87 -5.37
C PHE A 39 6.16 4.16 -6.88
N PRO A 40 6.23 3.11 -7.72
CA PRO A 40 6.24 3.28 -9.17
C PRO A 40 4.89 3.82 -9.66
N GLU A 41 4.87 4.47 -10.82
CA GLU A 41 3.68 5.16 -11.34
C GLU A 41 2.45 4.25 -11.52
N HIS A 42 2.66 2.98 -11.87
CA HIS A 42 1.57 2.01 -11.98
C HIS A 42 0.84 1.74 -10.65
N ARG A 43 1.45 2.08 -9.50
CA ARG A 43 0.83 2.00 -8.16
C ARG A 43 0.30 3.34 -7.68
N ARG A 44 0.19 4.36 -8.55
CA ARG A 44 -0.37 5.67 -8.21
C ARG A 44 -1.76 5.54 -7.58
N PHE A 45 -2.67 4.78 -8.21
CA PHE A 45 -4.03 4.57 -7.68
C PHE A 45 -4.05 3.95 -6.28
N PHE A 46 -3.07 3.09 -5.96
CA PHE A 46 -2.94 2.52 -4.62
C PHE A 46 -2.58 3.61 -3.60
N LEU A 47 -1.60 4.44 -3.91
CA LEU A 47 -1.20 5.56 -3.03
C LEU A 47 -2.34 6.57 -2.88
N GLU A 48 -3.06 6.90 -3.96
CA GLU A 48 -4.22 7.78 -3.94
C GLU A 48 -5.33 7.24 -3.04
N SER A 49 -5.65 5.95 -3.14
CA SER A 49 -6.67 5.32 -2.29
C SER A 49 -6.30 5.38 -0.80
N ARG A 50 -5.03 5.10 -0.46
CA ARG A 50 -4.55 5.19 0.93
C ARG A 50 -4.56 6.63 1.45
N CYS A 51 -4.12 7.58 0.64
CA CYS A 51 -4.20 9.01 0.98
C CYS A 51 -5.65 9.46 1.17
N LYS A 52 -6.59 9.03 0.31
CA LYS A 52 -8.02 9.33 0.48
C LYS A 52 -8.59 8.82 1.79
N ARG A 53 -8.24 7.60 2.23
CA ARG A 53 -8.67 7.09 3.56
C ARG A 53 -8.15 7.95 4.71
N ARG A 54 -6.91 8.44 4.61
CA ARG A 54 -6.34 9.38 5.60
C ARG A 54 -7.05 10.72 5.56
N MET A 55 -7.34 11.25 4.37
CA MET A 55 -8.08 12.48 4.18
C MET A 55 -9.49 12.40 4.77
N GLU A 56 -10.21 11.29 4.54
CA GLU A 56 -11.53 11.03 5.13
C GLU A 56 -11.48 11.02 6.65
N ALA A 57 -10.45 10.39 7.24
CA ALA A 57 -10.25 10.37 8.70
C ALA A 57 -9.94 11.75 9.29
N LEU A 58 -9.36 12.66 8.50
CA LEU A 58 -9.02 14.03 8.89
C LEU A 58 -10.07 15.07 8.45
N GLY A 59 -11.09 14.67 7.69
CA GLY A 59 -12.10 15.56 7.13
C GLY A 59 -11.61 16.47 5.99
N MET A 60 -10.53 16.11 5.31
CA MET A 60 -9.92 16.92 4.24
C MET A 60 -10.50 16.56 2.87
N GLN A 61 -10.69 17.56 2.00
CA GLN A 61 -11.35 17.36 0.70
C GLN A 61 -10.38 17.41 -0.48
N SER A 62 -9.14 17.88 -0.28
CA SER A 62 -8.14 17.96 -1.35
C SER A 62 -6.79 17.35 -0.95
N PHE A 63 -6.09 16.77 -1.93
CA PHE A 63 -4.74 16.25 -1.72
C PHE A 63 -3.73 17.36 -1.41
N GLU A 64 -3.98 18.59 -1.87
CA GLU A 64 -3.13 19.75 -1.59
C GLU A 64 -3.22 20.15 -0.12
N GLU A 65 -4.44 20.21 0.43
CA GLU A 65 -4.69 20.43 1.86
C GLU A 65 -4.04 19.33 2.71
N TYR A 66 -4.17 18.08 2.28
CA TYR A 66 -3.53 16.96 2.96
C TYR A 66 -2.01 17.02 2.90
N TYR A 67 -1.42 17.38 1.76
CA TYR A 67 0.03 17.56 1.65
C TYR A 67 0.52 18.71 2.54
N ALA A 68 -0.20 19.84 2.58
CA ALA A 68 0.11 20.96 3.46
C ALA A 68 0.05 20.53 4.94
N TYR A 69 -0.94 19.72 5.32
CA TYR A 69 -1.04 19.14 6.65
C TYR A 69 0.10 18.16 6.95
N LEU A 70 0.48 17.31 6.00
CA LEU A 70 1.55 16.33 6.14
C LEU A 70 2.91 16.99 6.39
N ILE A 71 3.18 18.16 5.81
CA ILE A 71 4.45 18.87 5.97
C ILE A 71 4.47 19.81 7.20
N ARG A 72 3.37 19.98 7.93
CA ARG A 72 3.31 20.89 9.09
C ARG A 72 4.25 20.45 10.24
N PRO A 73 5.13 21.32 10.77
CA PRO A 73 6.17 20.92 11.72
C PRO A 73 5.67 20.22 13.00
N ASP A 74 4.49 20.60 13.48
CA ASP A 74 3.87 20.13 14.71
C ASP A 74 3.31 18.69 14.59
N ILE A 75 2.79 18.32 13.42
CA ILE A 75 2.08 17.05 13.20
C ILE A 75 2.81 16.10 12.25
N ARG A 76 3.75 16.62 11.44
CA ARG A 76 4.45 15.91 10.36
C ARG A 76 4.92 14.51 10.73
N ARG A 77 5.54 14.33 11.89
CA ARG A 77 6.05 13.01 12.31
C ARG A 77 4.92 12.02 12.58
N GLN A 78 3.87 12.45 13.25
CA GLN A 78 2.72 11.61 13.61
C GLN A 78 1.92 11.23 12.36
N GLU A 79 1.61 12.21 11.50
CA GLU A 79 0.83 11.93 10.30
C GLU A 79 1.62 11.11 9.27
N LEU A 80 2.91 11.39 9.11
CA LEU A 80 3.77 10.55 8.28
C LEU A 80 3.76 9.10 8.76
N GLN A 81 3.88 8.86 10.07
CA GLN A 81 3.82 7.50 10.60
C GLN A 81 2.46 6.83 10.32
N ALA A 82 1.35 7.57 10.46
CA ALA A 82 0.02 7.06 10.16
C ALA A 82 -0.18 6.74 8.66
N LEU A 83 0.34 7.60 7.78
CA LEU A 83 0.33 7.38 6.33
C LEU A 83 1.20 6.18 5.96
N LEU A 84 2.40 6.06 6.52
CA LEU A 84 3.28 4.91 6.31
C LEU A 84 2.59 3.62 6.76
N ASN A 85 1.90 3.63 7.90
CA ASN A 85 1.12 2.49 8.36
C ASN A 85 0.02 2.11 7.34
N GLU A 86 -0.78 3.05 6.84
CA GLU A 86 -1.79 2.73 5.81
C GLU A 86 -1.21 2.17 4.51
N VAL A 87 -0.02 2.65 4.14
CA VAL A 87 0.65 2.23 2.90
C VAL A 87 1.42 0.90 3.06
N THR A 88 1.92 0.62 4.27
CA THR A 88 2.71 -0.59 4.59
C THR A 88 1.86 -1.74 5.13
N ILE A 89 0.73 -1.47 5.79
CA ILE A 89 -0.25 -2.48 6.23
C ILE A 89 -1.00 -2.99 4.98
N ASN A 90 -0.28 -3.76 4.18
CA ASN A 90 -0.83 -4.69 3.23
C ASN A 90 -1.19 -5.94 4.02
N GLU A 91 -2.46 -6.34 3.97
CA GLU A 91 -2.98 -7.52 4.65
C GLU A 91 -1.96 -8.67 4.77
N THR A 92 -1.69 -9.08 6.00
CA THR A 92 -1.13 -10.40 6.28
C THR A 92 -2.22 -11.43 5.99
N SER A 93 -2.36 -11.81 4.73
CA SER A 93 -3.17 -12.98 4.36
C SER A 93 -2.45 -14.25 4.84
N PHE A 94 -3.15 -15.07 5.64
CA PHE A 94 -2.71 -16.43 5.93
C PHE A 94 -2.52 -17.19 4.59
N PHE A 95 -1.37 -17.83 4.40
CA PHE A 95 -1.01 -18.58 3.19
C PHE A 95 -0.78 -17.74 1.91
N ARG A 96 -0.16 -16.57 2.04
CA ARG A 96 0.20 -15.67 0.91
C ARG A 96 0.92 -16.37 -0.26
N ASN A 97 1.65 -17.45 0.01
CA ASN A 97 2.29 -18.29 -1.00
C ASN A 97 1.99 -19.77 -0.73
N ARG A 98 0.83 -20.25 -1.18
CA ARG A 98 0.42 -21.66 -1.06
C ARG A 98 1.51 -22.64 -1.51
N PRO A 99 2.18 -22.46 -2.67
CA PRO A 99 3.28 -23.33 -3.08
C PRO A 99 4.43 -23.47 -2.06
N GLN A 100 4.80 -22.38 -1.37
CA GLN A 100 5.83 -22.45 -0.33
C GLN A 100 5.34 -23.21 0.91
N PHE A 101 4.06 -23.05 1.26
CA PHE A 101 3.46 -23.81 2.35
C PHE A 101 3.28 -25.30 1.99
N ASP A 102 2.97 -25.61 0.74
CA ASP A 102 2.87 -26.96 0.22
C ASP A 102 4.25 -27.64 0.21
N ALA A 103 5.30 -26.93 -0.21
CA ALA A 103 6.68 -27.42 -0.11
C ALA A 103 7.09 -27.67 1.35
N LEU A 104 6.76 -26.74 2.27
CA LEU A 104 6.96 -26.94 3.70
C LEU A 104 6.26 -28.22 4.19
N LYS A 105 5.00 -28.42 3.81
CA LYS A 105 4.17 -29.54 4.27
C LYS A 105 4.58 -30.89 3.68
N HIS A 106 4.88 -30.94 2.39
CA HIS A 106 5.04 -32.18 1.66
C HIS A 106 6.50 -32.59 1.46
N ILE A 107 7.44 -31.65 1.56
CA ILE A 107 8.86 -31.90 1.34
C ILE A 107 9.63 -31.77 2.64
N PHE A 108 9.62 -30.58 3.25
CA PHE A 108 10.51 -30.28 4.37
C PHE A 108 10.06 -30.89 5.71
N LEU A 109 8.76 -30.86 6.04
CA LEU A 109 8.27 -31.40 7.31
C LEU A 109 8.52 -32.92 7.46
N PRO A 110 8.22 -33.78 6.45
CA PRO A 110 8.53 -35.20 6.53
C PRO A 110 10.02 -35.47 6.74
N GLU A 111 10.89 -34.81 5.96
CA GLU A 111 12.34 -34.97 6.05
C GLU A 111 12.88 -34.56 7.44
N ILE A 112 12.43 -33.43 7.96
CA ILE A 112 12.87 -32.94 9.28
C ILE A 112 12.37 -33.85 10.41
N VAL A 113 11.14 -34.37 10.31
CA VAL A 113 10.57 -35.28 11.31
C VAL A 113 11.30 -36.62 11.29
N GLU A 114 11.60 -37.18 10.12
CA GLU A 114 12.36 -38.43 10.01
C GLU A 114 13.78 -38.26 10.58
N ARG A 115 14.47 -37.19 10.17
CA ARG A 115 15.84 -36.89 10.62
C ARG A 115 15.93 -36.54 12.10
N LYS A 116 14.93 -35.88 12.68
CA LYS A 116 14.88 -35.58 14.12
C LYS A 116 14.36 -36.75 14.95
N GLY A 117 13.47 -37.57 14.38
CA GLY A 117 12.98 -38.80 14.98
C GLY A 117 14.09 -39.83 15.18
N SER A 118 14.99 -39.97 14.19
CA SER A 118 16.14 -40.89 14.27
C SER A 118 17.16 -40.52 15.34
N ILE A 119 17.21 -39.25 15.76
CA ILE A 119 18.05 -38.74 16.86
C ILE A 119 17.27 -38.52 18.17
N GLY A 120 16.03 -39.03 18.27
CA GLY A 120 15.20 -39.00 19.50
C GLY A 120 14.53 -37.66 19.83
N PHE A 121 14.62 -36.65 18.95
CA PHE A 121 14.03 -35.33 19.17
C PHE A 121 12.60 -35.23 18.61
N LYS A 122 11.60 -35.14 19.51
CA LYS A 122 10.17 -35.07 19.15
C LYS A 122 9.58 -33.67 19.01
N ARG A 123 10.39 -32.60 19.14
CA ARG A 123 9.90 -31.20 19.05
C ARG A 123 10.53 -30.45 17.90
N LEU A 124 9.68 -29.78 17.12
CA LEU A 124 10.09 -28.83 16.09
C LEU A 124 10.03 -27.41 16.66
N LYS A 125 11.10 -26.64 16.48
CA LYS A 125 11.13 -25.19 16.73
C LYS A 125 11.29 -24.51 15.37
N ILE A 126 10.36 -23.61 15.04
CA ILE A 126 10.41 -22.81 13.82
C ILE A 126 10.56 -21.35 14.26
N TRP A 127 11.48 -20.63 13.63
CA TRP A 127 11.62 -19.19 13.82
C TRP A 127 11.15 -18.49 12.54
N SER A 128 10.16 -17.61 12.66
CA SER A 128 9.81 -16.65 11.62
C SER A 128 10.57 -15.35 11.90
N ALA A 129 11.59 -15.05 11.09
CA ALA A 129 12.17 -13.72 11.05
C ALA A 129 11.27 -12.85 10.16
N GLY A 130 10.64 -11.83 10.76
CA GLY A 130 9.74 -10.88 10.09
C GLY A 130 10.47 -9.63 9.66
#